data_AF-A0A2Z2NV00-F1
#
_entry.id   AF-A0A2Z2NV00-F1
#
_cell.length_a   1.000
_cell.length_b   1.000
_cell.length_c   1.000
_cell.angle_alpha   90.00
_cell.angle_beta   90.00
_cell.angle_gamma   90.00
#
_symmetry.space_group_name_H-M   'P 1'
#
loop_
_entity.id
_entity.type
_entity.pdbx_description
1 polymer ?
#
loop_
_entity_poly.entity_id
_entity_poly.type
_entity_poly.pdbx_seq_one_letter_code
_entity_poly.pdbx_strand_id
1 'polypeptide(L)'
;MNIIKWVVLLSSLQVLVGCASGRTPVTGTEGLGKAGAAITRADVDESLAQDADKDGIPDSEDECADSSSTALVDATGCEIVTGVIEGLNFGPDKTELSSDSRAALSKLVEALLRYPEVVIAVEGHTDNRGAAADNLELSKQRVLSVVRYMVSQGITADRIKPYGYGESRPRAANATAIGREQNRRIEINIVEGLL
;
A
#
# COMPACT_ATOMS: atom_id res chain seq x y z
N MET A 1 -39.67 -31.01 -4.32
CA MET A 1 -39.86 -32.31 -3.65
C MET A 1 -38.50 -32.98 -3.49
N ASN A 2 -37.80 -32.74 -2.38
CA ASN A 2 -37.01 -33.76 -1.68
C ASN A 2 -36.42 -33.15 -0.41
N ILE A 3 -36.71 -33.84 0.68
CA ILE A 3 -36.55 -33.42 2.07
C ILE A 3 -35.60 -34.46 2.65
N ILE A 4 -34.41 -34.08 3.13
CA ILE A 4 -33.68 -34.89 4.11
C ILE A 4 -33.09 -33.96 5.16
N LYS A 5 -33.77 -33.95 6.31
CA LYS A 5 -33.33 -33.40 7.59
C LYS A 5 -32.25 -34.32 8.18
N TRP A 6 -31.19 -33.75 8.73
CA TRP A 6 -30.43 -34.40 9.80
C TRP A 6 -30.41 -33.48 11.01
N VAL A 7 -30.76 -34.07 12.15
CA VAL A 7 -31.16 -33.45 13.42
C VAL A 7 -30.32 -34.08 14.52
N VAL A 8 -29.74 -33.22 15.37
CA VAL A 8 -29.43 -33.38 16.80
C VAL A 8 -28.22 -34.22 17.21
N LEU A 9 -27.31 -33.56 17.95
CA LEU A 9 -27.06 -33.94 19.35
C LEU A 9 -26.49 -32.75 20.15
N LEU A 10 -27.30 -32.31 21.12
CA LEU A 10 -26.93 -31.48 22.26
C LEU A 10 -25.88 -32.20 23.12
N SER A 11 -24.92 -31.46 23.66
CA SER A 11 -24.63 -31.59 25.09
C SER A 11 -24.13 -30.27 25.68
N SER A 12 -24.82 -29.87 26.72
CA SER A 12 -24.65 -28.68 27.53
C SER A 12 -23.76 -28.99 28.73
N LEU A 13 -22.81 -28.11 29.05
CA LEU A 13 -22.41 -27.88 30.44
C LEU A 13 -21.83 -26.47 30.61
N GLN A 14 -22.46 -25.68 31.49
CA GLN A 14 -22.00 -24.38 31.96
C GLN A 14 -21.43 -24.49 33.39
N VAL A 15 -20.81 -23.37 33.80
CA VAL A 15 -20.50 -22.87 35.17
C VAL A 15 -19.19 -23.46 35.77
N LEU A 16 -18.19 -22.69 36.25
CA LEU A 16 -18.14 -21.62 37.26
C LEU A 16 -16.90 -20.70 37.04
N VAL A 17 -17.02 -19.37 37.03
CA VAL A 17 -16.79 -18.41 38.15
C VAL A 17 -15.49 -18.63 38.94
N GLY A 18 -14.59 -17.64 38.88
CA GLY A 18 -13.44 -17.51 39.78
C GLY A 18 -12.59 -16.26 39.49
N CYS A 19 -13.05 -15.06 39.87
CA CYS A 19 -12.17 -13.91 40.07
C CYS A 19 -11.42 -14.08 41.39
N ALA A 20 -10.09 -14.14 41.35
CA ALA A 20 -9.24 -14.05 42.54
C ALA A 20 -8.34 -12.83 42.42
N SER A 21 -8.64 -11.80 43.23
CA SER A 21 -7.76 -10.67 43.49
C SER A 21 -6.62 -11.11 44.40
N GLY A 22 -5.37 -10.96 43.93
CA GLY A 22 -4.18 -11.02 44.75
C GLY A 22 -3.43 -9.70 44.70
N ARG A 23 -3.65 -8.82 45.68
CA ARG A 23 -2.72 -7.73 46.00
C ARG A 23 -1.73 -8.25 47.03
N THR A 24 -0.45 -8.20 46.73
CA THR A 24 0.61 -8.19 47.74
C THR A 24 1.24 -6.79 47.81
N PRO A 25 1.50 -6.25 49.00
CA PRO A 25 2.27 -5.03 49.16
C PRO A 25 3.76 -5.38 49.22
N VAL A 26 4.57 -4.69 48.41
CA VAL A 26 6.02 -4.62 48.65
C VAL A 26 6.39 -3.17 48.92
N THR A 27 6.87 -2.99 50.15
CA THR A 27 7.45 -1.78 50.73
C THR A 27 8.95 -1.74 50.46
N GLY A 28 9.45 -0.55 50.11
CA GLY A 28 10.86 -0.13 50.22
C GLY A 28 11.77 -0.58 49.08
N THR A 29 12.83 0.14 48.69
CA THR A 29 13.45 1.40 49.12
C THR A 29 14.59 1.69 48.13
N GLU A 30 14.99 2.96 48.03
CA GLU A 30 16.32 3.43 47.61
C GLU A 30 16.68 3.50 46.11
N GLY A 31 17.00 4.74 45.69
CA GLY A 31 17.61 5.06 44.40
C GLY A 31 17.65 6.58 44.21
N LEU A 32 18.65 7.23 44.83
CA LEU A 32 18.87 8.67 44.79
C LEU A 32 18.98 9.21 43.34
N GLY A 33 18.35 10.36 43.14
CA GLY A 33 18.31 11.07 41.86
C GLY A 33 19.67 11.63 41.45
N LYS A 34 19.99 11.43 40.17
CA LYS A 34 20.71 12.45 39.42
C LYS A 34 19.68 13.53 39.08
N ALA A 35 20.03 14.77 39.40
CA ALA A 35 19.23 15.95 39.07
C ALA A 35 18.90 15.95 37.57
N GLY A 36 17.66 15.61 37.23
CA GLY A 36 17.11 15.81 35.91
C GLY A 36 16.90 17.30 35.71
N ALA A 37 17.47 17.86 34.65
CA ALA A 37 17.02 19.14 34.13
C ALA A 37 15.51 19.03 33.90
N ALA A 38 14.75 19.97 34.47
CA ALA A 38 13.31 20.03 34.30
C ALA A 38 13.03 20.34 32.83
N ILE A 39 12.61 19.33 32.07
CA ILE A 39 12.03 19.52 30.75
C ILE A 39 10.70 20.20 30.98
N THR A 40 10.61 21.48 30.61
CA THR A 40 9.39 22.26 30.76
C THR A 40 8.35 21.78 29.75
N ARG A 41 7.07 22.13 29.97
CA ARG A 41 6.01 21.86 28.99
C ARG A 41 6.25 22.53 27.64
N ALA A 42 7.13 23.54 27.57
CA ALA A 42 7.55 24.16 26.32
C ALA A 42 8.62 23.33 25.59
N ASP A 43 9.51 22.64 26.33
CA ASP A 43 10.60 21.86 25.73
C ASP A 43 10.13 20.50 25.16
N VAL A 44 8.95 20.02 25.55
CA VAL A 44 8.30 18.83 24.96
C VAL A 44 7.46 19.20 23.72
N ASP A 45 7.11 20.47 23.56
CA ASP A 45 6.21 20.96 22.49
C ASP A 45 6.96 21.22 21.18
N GLU A 46 8.26 21.53 21.25
CA GLU A 46 9.05 21.98 20.08
C GLU A 46 9.78 20.86 19.32
N SER A 47 9.75 19.63 19.86
CA SER A 47 10.39 18.45 19.27
C SER A 47 9.39 17.43 18.68
N LEU A 48 8.08 17.71 18.76
CA LEU A 48 7.01 16.83 18.27
C LEU A 48 6.20 17.45 17.12
N ALA A 49 6.66 18.57 16.55
CA ALA A 49 5.97 19.29 15.47
C ALA A 49 6.95 19.88 14.44
N GLN A 50 8.15 19.32 14.34
CA GLN A 50 9.05 19.61 13.22
C GLN A 50 8.57 18.75 12.05
N ASP A 51 7.90 19.40 11.12
CA ASP A 51 7.44 18.91 9.82
C ASP A 51 7.79 20.07 8.86
N ALA A 52 9.03 20.05 8.36
CA ALA A 52 9.67 21.15 7.67
C ALA A 52 9.05 21.38 6.28
N ASP A 53 8.67 20.30 5.60
CA ASP A 53 8.12 20.32 4.26
C ASP A 53 6.58 20.30 4.21
N LYS A 54 5.94 20.03 5.36
CA LYS A 54 4.49 20.05 5.60
C LYS A 54 3.74 19.00 4.79
N ASP A 55 4.36 17.86 4.55
CA ASP A 55 3.76 16.73 3.85
C ASP A 55 2.85 15.86 4.77
N GLY A 56 2.90 16.11 6.08
CA GLY A 56 2.14 15.40 7.10
C GLY A 56 2.90 14.27 7.80
N ILE A 57 4.22 14.14 7.57
CA ILE A 57 5.14 13.25 8.25
C ILE A 57 6.12 14.08 9.09
N PRO A 58 6.25 13.83 10.41
CA PRO A 58 7.23 14.55 11.22
C PRO A 58 8.66 14.28 10.74
N ASP A 59 9.54 15.27 10.77
CA ASP A 59 10.97 15.21 10.36
C ASP A 59 11.73 14.04 11.00
N SER A 60 11.30 13.54 12.16
CA SER A 60 11.90 12.38 12.83
C SER A 60 11.57 11.04 12.18
N GLU A 61 10.49 10.98 11.42
CA GLU A 61 9.96 9.82 10.70
C GLU A 61 10.01 9.99 9.18
N ASP A 62 10.39 11.18 8.71
CA ASP A 62 10.52 11.52 7.29
C ASP A 62 11.93 11.18 6.75
N GLU A 63 11.97 10.26 5.78
CA GLU A 63 13.20 9.90 5.07
C GLU A 63 13.51 10.87 3.91
N CYS A 64 12.54 11.68 3.50
CA CYS A 64 12.55 12.57 2.35
C CYS A 64 12.19 14.03 2.72
N ALA A 65 12.99 14.62 3.61
CA ALA A 65 12.86 15.96 4.23
C ALA A 65 12.56 17.21 3.35
N ASP A 66 12.52 17.08 2.02
CA ASP A 66 12.23 18.17 1.07
C ASP A 66 11.13 17.76 0.08
N SER A 67 10.21 16.90 0.47
CA SER A 67 9.10 16.50 -0.38
C SER A 67 8.17 17.69 -0.63
N SER A 68 7.42 17.66 -1.72
CA SER A 68 6.42 18.71 -1.91
C SER A 68 5.24 18.46 -0.98
N SER A 69 4.84 19.46 -0.19
CA SER A 69 3.55 19.44 0.53
C SER A 69 2.30 19.20 -0.35
N THR A 70 2.44 19.29 -1.68
CA THR A 70 1.37 18.96 -2.65
C THR A 70 1.55 17.61 -3.35
N ALA A 71 2.65 16.91 -3.08
CA ALA A 71 2.89 15.58 -3.61
C ALA A 71 2.15 14.51 -2.79
N LEU A 72 1.84 13.39 -3.44
CA LEU A 72 1.44 12.18 -2.72
C LEU A 72 2.70 11.55 -2.12
N VAL A 73 2.81 11.54 -0.81
CA VAL A 73 3.93 10.90 -0.11
C VAL A 73 3.52 9.55 0.47
N ASP A 74 4.47 8.61 0.55
CA ASP A 74 4.29 7.32 1.21
C ASP A 74 4.46 7.40 2.74
N ALA A 75 4.50 6.26 3.44
CA ALA A 75 4.68 6.24 4.89
C ALA A 75 6.00 6.87 5.38
N THR A 76 6.98 7.04 4.50
CA THR A 76 8.32 7.58 4.80
C THR A 76 8.50 9.04 4.35
N GLY A 77 7.44 9.74 3.95
CA GLY A 77 7.50 11.12 3.45
C GLY A 77 8.03 11.24 2.01
N CYS A 78 8.29 10.10 1.35
CA CYS A 78 8.85 10.11 0.01
C CYS A 78 7.74 10.19 -1.06
N GLU A 79 7.92 11.11 -2.03
CA GLU A 79 6.98 11.31 -3.13
C GLU A 79 6.79 10.03 -3.96
N ILE A 80 5.53 9.63 -4.12
CA ILE A 80 5.12 8.58 -5.05
C ILE A 80 4.92 9.21 -6.42
N VAL A 81 5.91 8.99 -7.28
CA VAL A 81 5.89 9.45 -8.66
C VAL A 81 4.80 8.72 -9.45
N THR A 82 3.89 9.48 -10.06
CA THR A 82 2.97 8.97 -11.08
C THR A 82 3.75 8.49 -12.32
N GLY A 83 3.37 7.34 -12.88
CA GLY A 83 4.07 6.71 -13.99
C GLY A 83 4.39 5.24 -13.72
N VAL A 84 5.59 4.80 -14.10
CA VAL A 84 6.00 3.40 -13.95
C VAL A 84 6.42 3.13 -12.50
N ILE A 85 5.79 2.15 -11.86
CA ILE A 85 6.21 1.69 -10.52
C ILE A 85 7.47 0.85 -10.65
N GLU A 86 8.56 1.29 -10.03
CA GLU A 86 9.78 0.51 -9.94
C GLU A 86 9.57 -0.79 -9.13
N GLY A 87 10.05 -1.92 -9.65
CA GLY A 87 9.88 -3.23 -9.02
C GLY A 87 8.53 -3.92 -9.28
N LEU A 88 7.57 -3.24 -9.94
CA LEU A 88 6.33 -3.86 -10.41
C LEU A 88 6.53 -4.52 -11.78
N ASN A 89 6.87 -5.80 -11.75
CA ASN A 89 7.28 -6.55 -12.93
C ASN A 89 6.47 -7.84 -13.06
N PHE A 90 6.11 -8.21 -14.28
CA PHE A 90 5.52 -9.52 -14.59
C PHE A 90 6.52 -10.35 -15.39
N GLY A 91 6.64 -11.63 -15.01
CA GLY A 91 7.36 -12.59 -15.85
C GLY A 91 6.70 -12.75 -17.24
N PRO A 92 7.43 -13.29 -18.23
CA PRO A 92 6.87 -13.62 -19.54
C PRO A 92 5.59 -14.45 -19.39
N ASP A 93 4.51 -14.02 -20.04
CA ASP A 93 3.18 -14.65 -20.04
C ASP A 93 2.55 -14.90 -18.65
N LYS A 94 3.09 -14.27 -17.60
CA LYS A 94 2.53 -14.34 -16.24
C LYS A 94 1.60 -13.17 -15.95
N THR A 95 0.63 -13.44 -15.07
CA THR A 95 -0.34 -12.45 -14.58
C THR A 95 -0.33 -12.33 -13.06
N GLU A 96 0.42 -13.18 -12.36
CA GLU A 96 0.55 -13.15 -10.91
C GLU A 96 1.61 -12.14 -10.45
N LEU A 97 1.30 -11.41 -9.38
CA LEU A 97 2.24 -10.51 -8.72
C LEU A 97 3.24 -11.29 -7.88
N SER A 98 4.54 -11.02 -8.09
CA SER A 98 5.64 -11.49 -7.26
C SER A 98 5.60 -10.84 -5.87
N SER A 99 6.42 -11.34 -4.93
CA SER A 99 6.63 -10.70 -3.63
C SER A 99 7.09 -9.26 -3.77
N ASP A 100 8.07 -9.04 -4.66
CA ASP A 100 8.72 -7.74 -4.84
C ASP A 100 7.75 -6.73 -5.44
N SER A 101 6.91 -7.18 -6.38
CA SER A 101 5.86 -6.35 -6.96
C SER A 101 4.75 -6.02 -5.97
N ARG A 102 4.44 -6.91 -5.03
CA ARG A 102 3.52 -6.59 -3.92
C ARG A 102 4.14 -5.58 -2.96
N ALA A 103 5.43 -5.68 -2.66
CA ALA A 103 6.14 -4.71 -1.82
C ALA A 103 6.22 -3.33 -2.49
N ALA A 104 6.43 -3.26 -3.80
CA ALA A 104 6.36 -2.01 -4.54
C ALA A 104 4.94 -1.41 -4.51
N LEU A 105 3.91 -2.24 -4.69
CA LEU A 105 2.52 -1.80 -4.64
C LEU A 105 2.05 -1.40 -3.23
N SER A 106 2.62 -1.96 -2.16
CA SER A 106 2.19 -1.64 -0.80
C SER A 106 2.46 -0.17 -0.45
N LYS A 107 3.58 0.39 -0.90
CA LYS A 107 3.88 1.82 -0.75
C LYS A 107 2.81 2.72 -1.39
N LEU A 108 2.40 2.39 -2.62
CA LEU A 108 1.31 3.10 -3.30
C LEU A 108 -0.02 2.96 -2.55
N VAL A 109 -0.32 1.75 -2.05
CA VAL A 109 -1.54 1.52 -1.27
C VAL A 109 -1.54 2.38 0.00
N GLU A 110 -0.43 2.46 0.72
CA GLU A 110 -0.30 3.27 1.94
C GLU A 110 -0.59 4.75 1.66
N ALA A 111 -0.01 5.31 0.60
CA ALA A 111 -0.32 6.68 0.19
C ALA A 111 -1.81 6.85 -0.19
N LEU A 112 -2.38 5.94 -1.00
CA LEU A 112 -3.79 6.04 -1.38
C LEU A 112 -4.76 5.87 -0.22
N LEU A 113 -4.37 5.20 0.86
CA LEU A 113 -5.14 5.16 2.11
C LEU A 113 -5.06 6.48 2.88
N ARG A 114 -3.95 7.21 2.80
CA ARG A 114 -3.79 8.56 3.38
C ARG A 114 -4.60 9.62 2.64
N TYR A 115 -4.67 9.52 1.30
CA TYR A 115 -5.37 10.47 0.44
C TYR A 115 -6.64 9.84 -0.17
N PRO A 116 -7.75 9.71 0.59
CA PRO A 116 -8.94 8.97 0.17
C PRO A 116 -9.68 9.57 -1.03
N GLU A 117 -9.47 10.84 -1.34
CA GLU A 117 -10.02 11.56 -2.49
C GLU A 117 -9.34 11.24 -3.82
N VAL A 118 -8.11 10.70 -3.78
CA VAL A 118 -7.35 10.40 -4.99
C VAL A 118 -7.96 9.21 -5.73
N VAL A 119 -8.19 9.39 -7.02
CA VAL A 119 -8.60 8.35 -7.95
C VAL A 119 -7.46 8.12 -8.93
N ILE A 120 -7.11 6.86 -9.17
CA ILE A 120 -6.01 6.49 -10.08
C ILE A 120 -6.50 5.68 -11.28
N ALA A 121 -5.76 5.76 -12.37
CA ALA A 121 -5.78 4.82 -13.47
C ALA A 121 -4.61 3.84 -13.35
N VAL A 122 -4.88 2.55 -13.57
CA VAL A 122 -3.88 1.47 -13.65
C VAL A 122 -3.83 1.01 -15.10
N GLU A 123 -2.72 1.30 -15.78
CA GLU A 123 -2.54 1.08 -17.20
C GLU A 123 -1.54 -0.06 -17.46
N GLY A 124 -1.95 -1.07 -18.21
CA GLY A 124 -1.13 -2.23 -18.56
C GLY A 124 -0.65 -2.19 -19.99
N HIS A 125 0.66 -2.45 -20.18
CA HIS A 125 1.30 -2.44 -21.49
C HIS A 125 2.14 -3.70 -21.72
N THR A 126 2.27 -4.09 -22.98
CA THR A 126 3.13 -5.19 -23.43
C THR A 126 4.12 -4.68 -24.48
N ASP A 127 5.12 -5.52 -24.79
CA ASP A 127 5.88 -5.35 -26.03
C ASP A 127 5.07 -5.85 -27.24
N ASN A 128 5.68 -5.83 -28.42
CA ASN A 128 5.04 -6.22 -29.69
C ASN A 128 5.23 -7.69 -30.09
N ARG A 129 5.58 -8.58 -29.16
CA ARG A 129 5.75 -10.02 -29.45
C ARG A 129 4.41 -10.72 -29.27
N GLY A 130 4.04 -11.57 -30.22
CA GLY A 130 2.77 -12.29 -30.20
C GLY A 130 1.67 -11.57 -31.00
N ALA A 131 0.43 -12.04 -30.87
CA ALA A 131 -0.70 -11.40 -31.52
C ALA A 131 -1.20 -10.22 -30.70
N ALA A 132 -1.57 -9.12 -31.37
CA ALA A 132 -2.08 -7.91 -30.71
C ALA A 132 -3.29 -8.19 -29.79
N ALA A 133 -4.16 -9.13 -30.17
CA ALA A 133 -5.29 -9.54 -29.34
C ALA A 133 -4.85 -10.24 -28.04
N ASP A 134 -3.85 -11.11 -28.11
CA ASP A 134 -3.29 -11.81 -26.95
C ASP A 134 -2.59 -10.81 -26.01
N ASN A 135 -1.84 -9.87 -26.58
CA ASN A 135 -1.18 -8.78 -25.86
C ASN A 135 -2.19 -7.87 -25.14
N LEU A 136 -3.30 -7.54 -25.80
CA LEU A 136 -4.38 -6.78 -25.19
C LEU A 136 -4.98 -7.54 -24.01
N GLU A 137 -5.28 -8.82 -24.17
CA GLU A 137 -5.85 -9.64 -23.10
C GLU A 137 -4.86 -9.81 -21.92
N LEU A 138 -3.59 -10.11 -22.20
CA LEU A 138 -2.55 -10.23 -21.20
C LEU A 138 -2.40 -8.94 -20.36
N SER A 139 -2.41 -7.78 -21.02
CA SER A 139 -2.33 -6.50 -20.32
C SER A 139 -3.52 -6.27 -19.38
N LYS A 140 -4.74 -6.64 -19.81
CA LYS A 140 -5.95 -6.53 -18.98
C LYS A 140 -5.88 -7.44 -17.76
N GLN A 141 -5.43 -8.68 -17.94
CA GLN A 141 -5.31 -9.64 -16.85
C GLN A 141 -4.29 -9.17 -15.80
N ARG A 142 -3.14 -8.64 -16.23
CA ARG A 142 -2.14 -8.06 -15.33
C ARG A 142 -2.69 -6.88 -14.53
N VAL A 143 -3.39 -5.97 -15.21
CA VAL A 143 -4.06 -4.83 -14.55
C VAL A 143 -5.06 -5.34 -13.52
N LEU A 144 -5.88 -6.35 -13.86
CA LEU A 144 -6.83 -6.94 -12.91
C LEU A 144 -6.14 -7.56 -11.70
N SER A 145 -4.96 -8.18 -11.86
CA SER A 145 -4.18 -8.69 -10.72
C SER A 145 -3.71 -7.56 -9.80
N VAL A 146 -3.25 -6.44 -10.36
CA VAL A 146 -2.90 -5.23 -9.59
C VAL A 146 -4.12 -4.69 -8.84
N VAL A 147 -5.25 -4.49 -9.54
CA VAL A 147 -6.48 -3.98 -8.93
C VAL A 147 -6.96 -4.90 -7.81
N ARG A 148 -7.00 -6.22 -8.04
CA ARG A 148 -7.40 -7.19 -7.01
C ARG A 148 -6.51 -7.12 -5.78
N TYR A 149 -5.19 -6.98 -5.98
CA TYR A 149 -4.27 -6.78 -4.87
C TYR A 149 -4.59 -5.50 -4.11
N MET A 150 -4.68 -4.34 -4.77
CA MET A 150 -4.97 -3.07 -4.12
C MET A 150 -6.32 -3.08 -3.36
N VAL A 151 -7.35 -3.68 -3.96
CA VAL A 151 -8.65 -3.87 -3.30
C VAL A 151 -8.55 -4.78 -2.08
N SER A 152 -7.74 -5.85 -2.15
CA SER A 152 -7.51 -6.71 -0.99
C SER A 152 -6.76 -6.00 0.15
N GLN A 153 -6.06 -4.91 -0.14
CA GLN A 153 -5.40 -4.07 0.87
C GLN A 153 -6.30 -2.94 1.39
N GLY A 154 -7.55 -2.83 0.93
CA GLY A 154 -8.53 -1.87 1.46
C GLY A 154 -8.84 -0.67 0.57
N ILE A 155 -8.23 -0.55 -0.62
CA ILE A 155 -8.62 0.49 -1.59
C ILE A 155 -9.98 0.12 -2.19
N THR A 156 -10.92 1.06 -2.20
CA THR A 156 -12.24 0.82 -2.81
C THR A 156 -12.13 0.78 -4.34
N ALA A 157 -12.85 -0.15 -4.98
CA ALA A 157 -12.69 -0.42 -6.41
C ALA A 157 -13.08 0.77 -7.32
N ASP A 158 -13.95 1.66 -6.85
CA ASP A 158 -14.37 2.88 -7.54
C ASP A 158 -13.24 3.90 -7.71
N ARG A 159 -12.24 3.86 -6.82
CA ARG A 159 -11.03 4.70 -6.85
C ARG A 159 -9.96 4.23 -7.84
N ILE A 160 -10.19 3.10 -8.52
CA ILE A 160 -9.23 2.50 -9.44
C ILE A 160 -9.87 2.34 -10.82
N LYS A 161 -9.28 2.94 -11.86
CA LYS A 161 -9.70 2.82 -13.26
C LYS A 161 -8.75 1.88 -14.01
N PRO A 162 -9.14 0.62 -14.27
CA PRO A 162 -8.27 -0.34 -14.95
C PRO A 162 -8.30 -0.19 -16.48
N TYR A 163 -7.13 -0.10 -17.12
CA TYR A 163 -6.99 -0.08 -18.58
C TYR A 163 -5.89 -1.01 -19.07
N GLY A 164 -6.22 -1.96 -19.95
CA GLY A 164 -5.23 -2.75 -20.68
C GLY A 164 -5.08 -2.24 -22.12
N TYR A 165 -3.87 -1.85 -22.51
CA TYR A 165 -3.58 -1.31 -23.84
C TYR A 165 -2.83 -2.28 -24.75
N GLY A 166 -2.34 -3.40 -24.22
CA GLY A 166 -1.42 -4.29 -24.93
C GLY A 166 -0.21 -3.52 -25.49
N GLU A 167 0.08 -3.73 -26.76
CA GLU A 167 1.24 -3.14 -27.46
C GLU A 167 0.95 -1.76 -28.08
N SER A 168 -0.28 -1.24 -27.95
CA SER A 168 -0.75 -0.05 -28.69
C SER A 168 -0.14 1.28 -28.24
N ARG A 169 0.48 1.32 -27.05
CA ARG A 169 1.11 2.50 -26.44
C ARG A 169 2.57 2.21 -26.03
N PRO A 170 3.49 2.06 -27.00
CA PRO A 170 4.89 1.81 -26.69
C PRO A 170 5.56 3.09 -26.16
N ARG A 171 6.38 2.94 -25.11
CA ARG A 171 7.22 4.02 -24.55
C ARG A 171 8.62 4.03 -25.19
N ALA A 172 9.04 2.88 -25.75
CA ALA A 172 10.31 2.72 -26.43
C ALA A 172 10.18 1.87 -27.70
N ALA A 173 11.20 1.93 -28.57
CA ALA A 173 11.23 1.16 -29.80
C ALA A 173 11.29 -0.35 -29.51
N ASN A 174 10.37 -1.12 -30.08
CA ASN A 174 10.31 -2.58 -29.91
C ASN A 174 11.44 -3.35 -30.64
N ALA A 175 12.29 -2.66 -31.41
CA ALA A 175 13.40 -3.27 -32.14
C ALA A 175 14.45 -3.90 -31.22
N THR A 176 14.68 -3.31 -30.04
CA THR A 176 15.72 -3.78 -29.10
C THR A 176 15.10 -4.53 -27.92
N ALA A 177 15.87 -5.44 -27.31
CA ALA A 177 15.43 -6.14 -26.10
C ALA A 177 15.15 -5.15 -24.94
N ILE A 178 16.00 -4.12 -24.82
CA ILE A 178 15.86 -3.05 -23.82
C ILE A 178 14.54 -2.28 -24.03
N GLY A 179 14.24 -1.87 -25.27
CA GLY A 179 13.00 -1.14 -25.56
C GLY A 179 11.75 -1.99 -25.33
N ARG A 180 11.83 -3.31 -25.58
CA ARG A 180 10.73 -4.23 -25.25
C ARG A 180 10.53 -4.38 -23.74
N GLU A 181 11.60 -4.49 -22.96
CA GLU A 181 11.50 -4.48 -21.49
C GLU A 181 10.81 -3.21 -21.00
N GLN A 182 11.23 -2.05 -21.52
CA GLN A 182 10.62 -0.76 -21.18
C GLN A 182 9.14 -0.68 -21.57
N ASN A 183 8.65 -1.48 -22.52
CA ASN A 183 7.24 -1.50 -22.91
C ASN A 183 6.40 -2.44 -22.03
N ARG A 184 6.99 -3.49 -21.44
CA ARG A 184 6.32 -4.43 -20.53
C ARG A 184 6.22 -3.83 -19.12
N ARG A 185 5.21 -3.00 -18.89
CA ARG A 185 5.10 -2.22 -17.65
C ARG A 185 3.65 -2.03 -17.21
N ILE A 186 3.50 -1.63 -15.95
CA ILE A 186 2.29 -1.03 -15.42
C ILE A 186 2.58 0.45 -15.15
N GLU A 187 1.66 1.32 -15.56
CA GLU A 187 1.69 2.75 -15.25
C GLU A 187 0.52 3.13 -14.34
N ILE A 188 0.77 4.00 -13.37
CA ILE A 188 -0.23 4.59 -12.49
C ILE A 188 -0.33 6.08 -12.77
N ASN A 189 -1.52 6.54 -13.11
CA ASN A 189 -1.79 7.95 -13.34
C ASN A 189 -2.88 8.42 -12.39
N ILE A 190 -2.72 9.60 -11.79
CA ILE A 190 -3.80 10.23 -11.03
C ILE A 190 -4.81 10.78 -12.05
N VAL A 191 -6.09 10.44 -11.89
CA VAL A 191 -7.16 10.94 -12.75
C VAL A 191 -7.98 12.02 -12.08
N GLU A 192 -8.13 11.98 -10.75
CA GLU A 192 -8.84 12.97 -9.94
C GLU A 192 -8.18 13.05 -8.55
N GLY A 193 -8.22 14.22 -7.91
CA GLY A 193 -7.87 14.36 -6.48
C GLY A 193 -6.61 15.15 -6.13
N LEU A 194 -5.85 15.67 -7.09
CA LEU A 194 -4.85 16.73 -6.82
C LEU A 194 -5.51 18.09 -7.05
N LEU A 195 -5.53 18.94 -6.02
CA LEU A 195 -6.02 20.32 -6.05
C LEU A 195 -4.86 21.30 -6.29
#